data_AF-A0A3E1E0U5-F1
#
_entry.id   AF-A0A3E1E0U5-F1
#
_cell.length_a   1.000
_cell.length_b   1.000
_cell.length_c   1.000
_cell.angle_alpha   90.00
_cell.angle_beta   90.00
_cell.angle_gamma   90.00
#
_symmetry.space_group_name_H-M   'P 1'
#
loop_
_entity.id
_entity.type
_entity.pdbx_description
1 polymer ?
#
loop_
_entity_poly.entity_id
_entity_poly.type
_entity_poly.pdbx_seq_one_letter_code
_entity_poly.pdbx_strand_id
1 'polypeptide(L)'
;MSVSRSFLFFRFENPPLLLIEFMAQDVHYDCQRCTACCRWPGQVKIGDGEILAMAGLLGMGEFDFVQEYTRLRPQRDGLALKDKENGECIFLDGRDCRVQLAKPLQCKGFPNTWSFPGWRAVCEAVPRLVDGASAREGGRA
;
A
#
# COMPACT_ATOMS: atom_id res chain seq x y z
N MET A 1 58.50 -41.04 23.30
CA MET A 1 57.27 -40.98 22.49
C MET A 1 56.26 -40.09 23.18
N SER A 2 55.79 -39.07 22.47
CA SER A 2 54.56 -38.27 22.65
C SER A 2 54.39 -37.31 23.84
N VAL A 3 54.94 -36.10 23.69
CA VAL A 3 54.33 -34.75 23.84
C VAL A 3 52.94 -34.70 24.51
N SER A 4 52.77 -34.15 25.73
CA SER A 4 52.87 -32.75 26.21
C SER A 4 51.53 -31.98 26.14
N ARG A 5 51.03 -31.64 27.35
CA ARG A 5 50.01 -30.62 27.62
C ARG A 5 50.45 -29.28 27.03
N SER A 6 49.58 -28.60 26.30
CA SER A 6 49.50 -27.14 26.36
C SER A 6 48.15 -26.66 25.88
N PHE A 7 47.43 -26.05 26.82
CA PHE A 7 46.48 -24.98 26.58
C PHE A 7 47.09 -23.98 25.59
N LEU A 8 46.53 -23.91 24.39
CA LEU A 8 46.52 -22.68 23.62
C LEU A 8 45.10 -22.50 23.10
N PHE A 9 44.36 -21.71 23.88
CA PHE A 9 43.27 -20.87 23.43
C PHE A 9 43.63 -20.25 22.07
N PHE A 10 43.16 -20.84 20.97
CA PHE A 10 42.96 -20.07 19.74
C PHE A 10 41.53 -19.55 19.77
N ARG A 11 41.39 -18.38 20.41
CA ARG A 11 40.36 -17.41 20.07
C ARG A 11 40.46 -17.20 18.56
N PHE A 12 39.57 -17.80 17.79
CA PHE A 12 39.29 -17.28 16.45
C PHE A 12 38.60 -15.94 16.68
N GLU A 13 39.36 -14.88 16.52
CA GLU A 13 38.94 -13.50 16.62
C GLU A 13 37.68 -13.28 15.75
N ASN A 14 36.57 -12.96 16.41
CA ASN A 14 35.44 -12.30 15.77
C ASN A 14 36.00 -11.02 15.14
N PRO A 15 35.91 -10.83 13.81
CA PRO A 15 36.23 -9.53 13.24
C PRO A 15 35.26 -8.48 13.82
N PRO A 16 35.76 -7.27 14.12
CA PRO A 16 34.96 -6.24 14.78
C PRO A 16 33.78 -5.81 13.89
N LEU A 17 32.64 -5.63 14.56
CA LEU A 17 31.39 -5.07 14.06
C LEU A 17 31.58 -3.63 13.52
N LEU A 18 32.24 -3.42 12.38
CA LEU A 18 32.39 -2.09 11.77
C LEU A 18 32.42 -2.21 10.24
N LEU A 19 31.49 -1.48 9.59
CA LEU A 19 31.29 -1.26 8.16
C LEU A 19 30.58 -2.37 7.36
N ILE A 20 29.30 -2.61 7.66
CA ILE A 20 28.25 -2.52 6.62
C ILE A 20 26.99 -1.98 7.31
N GLU A 21 26.97 -0.69 7.66
CA GLU A 21 25.70 0.03 7.70
C GLU A 21 25.24 0.16 6.25
N PHE A 22 24.70 -0.94 5.69
CA PHE A 22 23.96 -0.89 4.45
C PHE A 22 22.74 -0.05 4.79
N MET A 23 22.79 1.25 4.49
CA MET A 23 21.59 2.07 4.51
C MET A 23 20.64 1.41 3.50
N ALA A 24 19.72 0.60 4.02
CA ALA A 24 18.68 -0.01 3.22
C ALA A 24 17.83 1.15 2.69
N GLN A 25 18.11 1.55 1.46
CA GLN A 25 17.30 2.52 0.74
C GLN A 25 16.06 1.77 0.28
N ASP A 26 14.91 2.21 0.75
CA ASP A 26 13.63 1.71 0.29
C ASP A 26 13.23 2.46 -0.99
N VAL A 27 12.44 1.81 -1.86
CA VAL A 27 11.89 2.45 -3.05
C VAL A 27 10.45 2.84 -2.76
N HIS A 28 10.16 4.14 -2.76
CA HIS A 28 8.81 4.67 -2.75
C HIS A 28 8.37 5.00 -4.18
N TYR A 29 7.12 4.73 -4.53
CA TYR A 29 6.56 5.07 -5.83
C TYR A 29 5.59 6.24 -5.70
N ASP A 30 5.91 7.34 -6.38
CA ASP A 30 5.12 8.56 -6.37
C ASP A 30 4.01 8.48 -7.43
N CYS A 31 2.76 8.57 -6.96
CA CYS A 31 1.57 8.45 -7.81
C CYS A 31 1.48 9.61 -8.80
N GLN A 32 1.43 9.29 -10.10
CA GLN A 32 1.30 10.28 -11.19
C GLN A 32 -0.16 10.58 -11.59
N ARG A 33 -1.14 10.14 -10.80
CA ARG A 33 -2.58 10.27 -11.10
C ARG A 33 -2.99 9.71 -12.48
N CYS A 34 -2.29 8.70 -12.98
CA CYS A 34 -2.56 8.08 -14.29
C CYS A 34 -3.86 7.26 -14.33
N THR A 35 -4.52 7.01 -13.19
CA THR A 35 -5.77 6.23 -13.06
C THR A 35 -5.73 4.78 -13.55
N ALA A 36 -4.54 4.22 -13.80
CA ALA A 36 -4.36 2.81 -14.16
C ALA A 36 -4.90 1.86 -13.07
N CYS A 37 -4.68 2.18 -11.79
CA CYS A 37 -5.20 1.40 -10.67
C CYS A 37 -6.73 1.40 -10.57
N CYS A 38 -7.40 2.43 -11.09
CA CYS A 38 -8.86 2.53 -11.10
C CYS A 38 -9.50 1.71 -12.23
N ARG A 39 -8.72 1.32 -13.25
CA ARG A 39 -9.18 0.52 -14.39
C ARG A 39 -9.01 -0.97 -14.19
N TRP A 40 -8.31 -1.35 -13.14
CA TRP A 40 -8.08 -2.73 -12.85
C TRP A 40 -9.19 -3.25 -11.91
N PRO A 41 -9.87 -4.35 -12.26
CA PRO A 41 -10.91 -4.92 -11.42
C PRO A 41 -10.32 -5.34 -10.07
N GLY A 42 -10.93 -4.90 -8.99
CA GLY A 42 -10.40 -5.09 -7.64
C GLY A 42 -11.47 -5.10 -6.56
N GLN A 43 -11.03 -5.26 -5.32
CA GLN A 43 -11.88 -5.05 -4.15
C GLN A 43 -11.27 -3.94 -3.31
N VAL A 44 -11.83 -2.74 -3.41
CA VAL A 44 -11.48 -1.63 -2.53
C VAL A 44 -12.32 -1.76 -1.28
N LYS A 45 -11.78 -2.39 -0.23
CA LYS A 45 -12.44 -2.47 1.07
C LYS A 45 -12.46 -1.08 1.69
N ILE A 46 -13.60 -0.68 2.22
CA ILE A 46 -13.73 0.58 2.95
C ILE A 46 -14.38 0.37 4.32
N GLY A 47 -13.99 1.19 5.29
CA GLY A 47 -14.59 1.25 6.62
C GLY A 47 -15.48 2.47 6.83
N ASP A 48 -16.12 2.53 8.00
CA ASP A 48 -17.11 3.57 8.35
C ASP A 48 -16.55 5.00 8.23
N GLY A 49 -15.31 5.23 8.67
CA GLY A 49 -14.68 6.55 8.54
C GLY A 49 -14.45 6.98 7.09
N GLU A 50 -14.18 6.03 6.19
CA GLU A 50 -14.05 6.31 4.75
C GLU A 50 -15.43 6.53 4.11
N ILE A 51 -16.44 5.76 4.50
CA ILE A 51 -17.83 5.94 4.08
C ILE A 51 -18.32 7.34 4.43
N LEU A 52 -18.16 7.77 5.69
CA LEU A 52 -18.53 9.10 6.15
C LEU A 52 -17.83 10.20 5.34
N ALA A 53 -16.52 10.09 5.14
CA ALA A 53 -15.74 11.10 4.40
C ALA A 53 -16.16 11.18 2.92
N MET A 54 -16.38 10.03 2.27
CA MET A 54 -16.76 9.97 0.87
C MET A 54 -18.21 10.44 0.65
N ALA A 55 -19.14 10.04 1.52
CA ALA A 55 -20.52 10.50 1.49
C ALA A 55 -20.60 12.03 1.68
N GLY A 56 -19.86 12.55 2.66
CA GLY A 56 -19.76 13.99 2.90
C GLY A 56 -19.19 14.77 1.71
N LEU A 57 -18.15 14.24 1.05
CA LEU A 57 -17.60 14.84 -0.17
C LEU A 57 -18.61 14.87 -1.32
N LEU A 58 -19.45 13.85 -1.44
CA LEU A 58 -20.48 13.75 -2.47
C LEU A 58 -21.77 14.51 -2.11
N GLY A 59 -21.86 15.07 -0.91
CA GLY A 59 -23.03 15.81 -0.44
C GLY A 59 -24.25 14.91 -0.18
N MET A 60 -24.04 13.66 0.22
CA MET A 60 -25.11 12.68 0.45
C MET A 60 -24.98 11.99 1.82
N GLY A 61 -26.03 11.29 2.25
CA GLY A 61 -26.02 10.51 3.49
C GLY A 61 -25.22 9.21 3.38
N GLU A 62 -24.68 8.72 4.51
CA GLU A 62 -23.93 7.47 4.57
C GLU A 62 -24.75 6.25 4.12
N PHE A 63 -26.03 6.20 4.49
CA PHE A 63 -26.93 5.12 4.09
C PHE A 63 -27.10 5.06 2.57
N ASP A 64 -27.37 6.21 1.95
CA ASP A 64 -27.51 6.30 0.49
C ASP A 64 -26.20 5.94 -0.20
N PHE A 65 -25.06 6.41 0.34
CA PHE A 65 -23.74 6.07 -0.17
C PHE A 65 -23.48 4.56 -0.16
N VAL A 66 -23.77 3.89 0.96
CA VAL A 66 -23.62 2.44 1.10
C VAL A 66 -24.46 1.71 0.05
N GLN A 67 -25.72 2.10 -0.10
CA GLN A 67 -26.65 1.46 -1.04
C GLN A 67 -26.23 1.68 -2.50
N GLU A 68 -25.80 2.90 -2.85
CA GLU A 68 -25.50 3.29 -4.22
C GLU A 68 -24.10 2.82 -4.66
N TYR A 69 -23.08 3.01 -3.82
CA TYR A 69 -21.68 2.87 -4.21
C TYR A 69 -20.95 1.66 -3.64
N THR A 70 -21.57 0.89 -2.74
CA THR A 70 -20.89 -0.25 -2.10
C THR A 70 -21.58 -1.59 -2.35
N ARG A 71 -20.82 -2.67 -2.21
CA ARG A 71 -21.27 -4.05 -2.29
C ARG A 71 -20.68 -4.85 -1.15
N LEU A 72 -21.39 -5.89 -0.72
CA LEU A 72 -20.85 -6.84 0.24
C LEU A 72 -19.66 -7.59 -0.36
N ARG A 73 -18.58 -7.74 0.42
CA ARG A 73 -17.45 -8.56 -0.01
C ARG A 73 -17.84 -10.04 -0.08
N PRO A 74 -17.21 -10.84 -0.96
CA PRO A 74 -17.46 -12.29 -1.02
C PRO A 74 -17.25 -13.00 0.32
N GLN A 75 -16.28 -12.53 1.12
CA GLN A 75 -15.96 -13.05 2.45
C GLN A 75 -16.96 -12.59 3.53
N ARG A 76 -17.89 -11.69 3.20
CA ARG A 76 -18.91 -11.11 4.09
C ARG A 76 -18.33 -10.43 5.36
N ASP A 77 -17.09 -9.96 5.27
CA ASP A 77 -16.33 -9.32 6.36
C ASP A 77 -16.25 -7.78 6.22
N GLY A 78 -17.13 -7.20 5.42
CA GLY A 78 -17.22 -5.76 5.19
C GLY A 78 -17.73 -5.39 3.80
N LEU A 79 -17.67 -4.09 3.52
CA LEU A 79 -18.09 -3.49 2.26
C LEU A 79 -16.88 -3.20 1.37
N ALA A 80 -17.11 -3.28 0.07
CA ALA A 80 -16.19 -2.80 -0.94
C ALA A 80 -16.91 -1.87 -1.92
N LEU A 81 -16.16 -1.00 -2.58
CA LEU A 81 -16.72 -0.18 -3.66
C LEU A 81 -17.24 -1.07 -4.79
N LYS A 82 -18.33 -0.61 -5.42
CA LYS A 82 -18.82 -1.20 -6.67
C LYS A 82 -17.87 -0.87 -7.82
N ASP A 83 -17.96 -1.70 -8.84
CA ASP A 83 -17.30 -1.52 -10.12
C ASP A 83 -18.37 -1.18 -11.17
N LYS A 84 -17.99 -0.45 -12.21
CA LYS A 84 -18.78 -0.28 -13.42
C LYS A 84 -18.87 -1.61 -14.16
N GLU A 85 -19.77 -1.70 -15.15
CA GLU A 85 -19.92 -2.91 -15.98
C GLU A 85 -18.64 -3.33 -16.71
N ASN A 86 -17.76 -2.37 -17.06
CA ASN A 86 -16.47 -2.63 -17.69
C ASN A 86 -15.35 -3.02 -16.70
N GLY A 87 -15.67 -3.15 -15.40
CA GLY A 87 -14.71 -3.52 -14.35
C GLY A 87 -13.88 -2.35 -13.80
N GLU A 88 -14.10 -1.13 -14.27
CA GLU A 88 -13.49 0.06 -13.68
C GLU A 88 -14.13 0.43 -12.34
N CYS A 89 -13.41 1.13 -11.47
CA CYS A 89 -13.96 1.69 -10.25
C CYS A 89 -15.14 2.64 -10.56
N ILE A 90 -16.22 2.55 -9.77
CA ILE A 90 -17.42 3.38 -9.92
C ILE A 90 -17.15 4.90 -9.87
N PHE A 91 -16.08 5.33 -9.19
CA PHE A 91 -15.71 6.74 -9.04
C PHE A 91 -14.72 7.26 -10.09
N LEU A 92 -14.30 6.42 -11.03
CA LEU A 92 -13.47 6.86 -12.13
C LEU A 92 -14.31 7.67 -13.12
N ASP A 93 -13.90 8.91 -13.38
CA ASP A 93 -14.51 9.79 -14.38
C ASP A 93 -13.45 10.28 -15.35
N GLY A 94 -13.41 9.70 -16.55
CA GLY A 94 -12.35 9.95 -17.53
C GLY A 94 -10.96 9.68 -16.94
N ARG A 95 -10.19 10.75 -16.68
CA ARG A 95 -8.83 10.69 -16.10
C ARG A 95 -8.77 11.14 -14.63
N ASP A 96 -9.92 11.31 -13.99
CA ASP A 96 -10.02 11.79 -12.62
C ASP A 96 -10.76 10.80 -11.70
N CYS A 97 -10.44 10.88 -10.42
CA CYS A 97 -11.14 10.17 -9.36
C CYS A 97 -12.09 11.15 -8.68
N ARG A 98 -13.41 10.93 -8.80
CA ARG A 98 -14.44 11.80 -8.20
C ARG A 98 -14.30 11.96 -6.68
N VAL A 99 -13.71 10.96 -6.03
CA VAL A 99 -13.51 10.91 -4.57
C VAL A 99 -12.05 11.14 -4.17
N GLN A 100 -11.25 11.82 -5.01
CA GLN A 100 -9.82 12.03 -4.75
C GLN A 100 -9.53 12.71 -3.39
N LEU A 101 -10.37 13.66 -2.96
CA LEU A 101 -10.20 14.35 -1.68
C LEU A 101 -10.51 13.44 -0.47
N ALA A 102 -11.42 12.48 -0.64
CA ALA A 102 -11.79 11.48 0.36
C ALA A 102 -11.27 10.08 -0.03
N LYS A 103 -10.12 10.02 -0.72
CA LYS A 103 -9.64 8.77 -1.32
C LYS A 103 -9.41 7.69 -0.23
N PRO A 104 -9.92 6.46 -0.42
CA PRO A 104 -9.71 5.37 0.53
C PRO A 104 -8.23 5.09 0.79
N LEU A 105 -7.90 4.62 2.00
CA LEU A 105 -6.55 4.26 2.44
C LEU A 105 -5.91 3.21 1.52
N GLN A 106 -6.66 2.20 1.12
CA GLN A 106 -6.19 1.23 0.13
C GLN A 106 -5.78 1.96 -1.16
N CYS A 107 -6.64 2.81 -1.72
CA CYS A 107 -6.34 3.56 -2.94
C CYS A 107 -5.20 4.58 -2.78
N LYS A 108 -5.01 5.17 -1.58
CA LYS A 108 -3.88 6.06 -1.26
C LYS A 108 -2.56 5.30 -1.16
N GLY A 109 -2.61 4.08 -0.64
CA GLY A 109 -1.45 3.23 -0.42
C GLY A 109 -0.88 2.58 -1.68
N PHE A 110 -1.61 2.56 -2.79
CA PHE A 110 -1.13 1.98 -4.04
C PHE A 110 -0.03 2.85 -4.68
N PRO A 111 1.09 2.28 -5.18
CA PRO A 111 1.44 0.84 -5.18
C PRO A 111 2.38 0.42 -4.02
N ASN A 112 2.52 1.25 -2.99
CA ASN A 112 3.51 1.09 -1.92
C ASN A 112 3.08 0.11 -0.80
N THR A 113 1.85 0.21 -0.29
CA THR A 113 1.35 -0.66 0.80
C THR A 113 0.60 -1.88 0.29
N TRP A 114 0.06 -1.79 -0.92
CA TRP A 114 -0.51 -2.92 -1.63
C TRP A 114 -0.37 -2.66 -3.14
N SER A 115 -0.35 -3.74 -3.92
CA SER A 115 -0.33 -3.65 -5.37
C SER A 115 -0.83 -4.95 -5.98
N PHE A 116 -0.89 -4.99 -7.30
CA PHE A 116 -1.35 -6.14 -8.04
C PHE A 116 -0.37 -6.73 -9.02
N PRO A 117 -0.48 -8.03 -9.36
CA PRO A 117 0.43 -8.66 -10.31
C PRO A 117 0.48 -7.88 -11.63
N GLY A 118 1.69 -7.50 -12.07
CA GLY A 118 1.88 -6.77 -13.32
C GLY A 118 1.60 -5.26 -13.26
N TRP A 119 1.31 -4.67 -12.10
CA TRP A 119 0.98 -3.24 -11.98
C TRP A 119 2.04 -2.30 -12.60
N ARG A 120 3.32 -2.68 -12.53
CA ARG A 120 4.44 -1.91 -13.09
C ARG A 120 4.38 -1.74 -14.61
N ALA A 121 3.69 -2.62 -15.31
CA ALA A 121 3.52 -2.54 -16.77
C ALA A 121 2.43 -1.54 -17.18
N VAL A 122 1.55 -1.15 -16.25
CA VAL A 122 0.37 -0.32 -16.55
C VAL A 122 0.34 1.00 -15.77
N CYS A 123 0.95 1.06 -14.60
CA CYS A 123 0.98 2.26 -13.77
C CYS A 123 2.21 3.11 -14.06
N GLU A 124 1.97 4.39 -14.30
CA GLU A 124 3.01 5.41 -14.51
C GLU A 124 3.68 5.90 -13.22
N ALA A 125 3.56 5.21 -12.08
CA ALA A 125 4.16 5.67 -10.82
C ALA A 125 5.69 5.74 -10.91
N VAL A 126 6.27 6.84 -10.43
CA VAL A 126 7.71 7.11 -10.56
C VAL A 126 8.43 6.63 -9.30
N PRO A 127 9.47 5.79 -9.41
CA PRO A 127 10.24 5.36 -8.24
C PRO A 127 11.13 6.50 -7.72
N ARG A 128 11.20 6.62 -6.40
CA ARG A 128 12.06 7.53 -5.65
C ARG A 128 12.72 6.76 -4.51
N LEU A 129 14.03 6.96 -4.36
CA LEU A 129 14.78 6.38 -3.25
C LEU A 129 14.43 7.14 -1.96
N VAL A 130 14.15 6.40 -0.90
CA VAL A 130 13.88 6.95 0.43
C VAL A 130 14.76 6.26 1.46
N ASP A 131 15.19 7.03 2.47
CA ASP A 131 15.94 6.47 3.58
C ASP A 131 15.01 5.59 4.42
N GLY A 132 15.43 4.35 4.71
CA GLY A 132 14.60 3.33 5.39
C GLY A 132 14.12 3.68 6.81
N ALA A 133 14.45 4.87 7.31
CA ALA A 133 13.98 5.38 8.60
C ALA A 133 12.58 6.04 8.54
N SER A 134 12.13 6.57 7.40
CA SER A 134 10.91 7.40 7.34
C SER A 134 9.62 6.66 6.99
N ALA A 135 9.67 5.37 6.62
CA ALA A 135 8.51 4.63 6.13
C ALA A 135 7.59 4.06 7.24
N ARG A 136 8.02 4.11 8.52
CA ARG A 136 7.34 3.39 9.62
C ARG A 136 6.32 4.21 10.42
N GLU A 137 6.22 5.52 10.21
CA GLU A 137 5.40 6.41 11.06
C GLU A 137 3.97 6.67 10.55
N GLY A 138 3.57 6.15 9.39
CA GLY A 138 2.28 6.47 8.75
C GLY A 138 1.10 5.52 9.01
N GLY A 139 1.16 4.63 10.01
CA GLY A 139 0.26 3.46 10.08
C GLY A 139 -0.30 3.10 11.45
N ARG A 140 -0.68 4.09 12.28
CA ARG A 140 -1.46 3.81 13.51
C ARG A 140 -2.54 4.87 13.72
N ALA A 141 -3.75 4.52 13.30
CA ALA A 141 -5.01 5.04 13.81
C ALA A 141 -6.01 3.87 13.82
#